data_AF-D8Q814-F1
#
_entry.id   AF-D8Q814-F1
#
_cell.length_a   1.000
_cell.length_b   1.000
_cell.length_c   1.000
_cell.angle_alpha   90.00
_cell.angle_beta   90.00
_cell.angle_gamma   90.00
#
_symmetry.space_group_name_H-M   'P 1'
#
loop_
_entity.id
_entity.type
_entity.pdbx_description
1 polymer ?
#
loop_
_entity_poly.entity_id
_entity_poly.type
_entity_poly.pdbx_seq_one_letter_code
_entity_poly.pdbx_strand_id
1 'polypeptide(L)'
;MIEYMDATIKETDPQKKAKRLDMLSQPKTWRQAFRAMDMKYLPEVRPGTRYQFTPRVGDAAEALQAFSATLIQYENTQDLTIYRVMFFGFHLLWNTAWAWIEFLDPLSGTLNQSGMQRFFISVTIPAILPTTLSLVLLENDPQTIAMMQEEPLERYLALWYHNYGVDPSDQELARIMRKHAESVFTRTKLMQDMMKEFLAPDCPYYDRMVQVLHVLCDGRPERIRRRLLANLERDLYSPYLVKDEKLMQTYIRPILLVFDVPSYHFKAISGRTVRKLSGTLLRLSQSPKTTLRAILVCILVAALHEKQPGERVIAIAIAGGLLPALRNIVAHMPLVDRAWIPECTQVIGGCIDTIRLSLRVRRVTRSLVRVEDDLRLAVKLPANDLAEAWTGLLHAKGAHTVAWNSYRKRIGLSRGCFNLECPLEREAQVKTCICKEAYYCSKVCQQADWRLRHRMTCAGERAECDLVLEDRIFLEELTSICVAAEQATINKTLQDTKVQDKLLNGYDLEIRVRFDENSPDVGIVMDTVERRPEVGNKGTSSTQWRR
;
A
#
# COMPACT_ATOMS: atom_id res chain seq x y z
N MET A 1 5.92 15.34 -37.57
CA MET A 1 7.04 14.88 -36.73
C MET A 1 6.76 13.52 -36.11
N ILE A 2 5.68 13.37 -35.34
CA ILE A 2 5.30 12.10 -34.69
C ILE A 2 5.26 10.92 -35.68
N GLU A 3 4.47 11.04 -36.76
CA GLU A 3 4.39 10.00 -37.81
C GLU A 3 5.74 9.69 -38.45
N TYR A 4 6.58 10.71 -38.62
CA TYR A 4 7.91 10.53 -39.19
C TYR A 4 8.83 9.76 -38.25
N MET A 5 8.78 10.06 -36.94
CA MET A 5 9.51 9.34 -35.90
C MET A 5 9.04 7.89 -35.80
N ASP A 6 7.72 7.65 -35.75
CA ASP A 6 7.14 6.31 -35.73
C ASP A 6 7.55 5.49 -36.96
N ALA A 7 7.48 6.09 -38.15
CA ALA A 7 7.94 5.45 -39.38
C ALA A 7 9.46 5.21 -39.40
N THR A 8 10.25 6.00 -38.67
CA THR A 8 11.70 5.79 -38.51
C THR A 8 12.00 4.64 -37.54
N ILE A 9 11.22 4.52 -36.46
CA ILE A 9 11.34 3.42 -35.49
C ILE A 9 11.01 2.08 -36.13
N LYS A 10 9.95 2.04 -36.95
CA LYS A 10 9.49 0.82 -37.65
C LYS A 10 10.31 0.43 -38.88
N GLU A 11 11.22 1.31 -39.34
CA GLU A 11 12.05 1.04 -40.51
C GLU A 11 13.11 -0.02 -40.19
N THR A 12 13.04 -1.16 -40.88
CA THR A 12 13.96 -2.29 -40.72
C THR A 12 15.17 -2.19 -41.63
N ASP A 13 15.08 -1.45 -42.74
CA ASP A 13 16.19 -1.20 -43.66
C ASP A 13 17.17 -0.17 -43.06
N PRO A 14 18.42 -0.56 -42.75
CA PRO A 14 19.39 0.34 -42.12
C PRO A 14 19.69 1.60 -42.93
N GLN A 15 19.69 1.52 -44.27
CA GLN A 15 20.00 2.68 -45.12
C GLN A 15 18.86 3.68 -45.12
N LYS A 16 17.62 3.21 -45.24
CA LYS A 16 16.43 4.08 -45.15
C LYS A 16 16.31 4.68 -43.76
N LYS A 17 16.60 3.90 -42.72
CA LYS A 17 16.58 4.35 -41.33
C LYS A 17 17.62 5.45 -41.11
N ALA A 18 18.87 5.25 -41.56
CA ALA A 18 19.92 6.24 -41.47
C ALA A 18 19.55 7.54 -42.21
N LYS A 19 18.97 7.45 -43.41
CA LYS A 19 18.50 8.63 -44.16
C LYS A 19 17.40 9.40 -43.42
N ARG A 20 16.47 8.70 -42.76
CA ARG A 20 15.44 9.33 -41.94
C ARG A 20 16.03 9.99 -40.69
N LEU A 21 16.98 9.32 -40.04
CA LEU A 21 17.66 9.83 -38.86
C LEU A 21 18.54 11.05 -39.17
N ASP A 22 19.18 11.10 -40.35
CA ASP A 22 19.92 12.27 -40.80
C ASP A 22 19.02 13.52 -40.84
N MET A 23 17.81 13.38 -41.42
CA MET A 23 16.84 14.48 -41.45
C MET A 23 16.41 14.93 -40.05
N LEU A 24 16.22 13.97 -39.13
CA LEU A 24 15.88 14.24 -37.72
C LEU A 24 17.07 14.79 -36.92
N SER A 25 18.30 14.60 -37.37
CA SER A 25 19.49 15.16 -36.72
C SER A 25 19.71 16.64 -37.06
N GLN A 26 18.93 17.20 -38.00
CA GLN A 26 19.07 18.58 -38.41
C GLN A 26 18.26 19.54 -37.49
N PRO A 27 18.89 20.57 -36.88
CA PRO A 27 18.19 21.49 -35.98
C PRO A 27 16.99 22.20 -36.61
N LYS A 28 17.08 22.51 -37.91
CA LYS A 28 15.99 23.18 -38.66
C LYS A 28 14.70 22.34 -38.69
N THR A 29 14.81 21.01 -38.73
CA THR A 29 13.67 20.09 -38.78
C THR A 29 12.83 20.21 -37.52
N TRP A 30 13.48 20.20 -36.35
CA TRP A 30 12.84 20.38 -35.05
C TRP A 30 12.25 21.78 -34.87
N ARG A 31 13.03 22.84 -35.14
CA ARG A 31 12.53 24.22 -35.04
C ARG A 31 11.34 24.49 -35.95
N GLN A 32 11.34 23.94 -37.15
CA GLN A 32 10.22 24.07 -38.09
C GLN A 32 9.00 23.30 -37.60
N ALA A 33 9.18 22.06 -37.14
CA ALA A 33 8.10 21.22 -36.62
C ALA A 33 7.42 21.84 -35.39
N PHE A 34 8.19 22.54 -34.55
CA PHE A 34 7.72 23.12 -33.30
C PHE A 34 7.76 24.65 -33.27
N ARG A 35 7.62 25.30 -34.44
CA ARG A 35 7.67 26.76 -34.59
C ARG A 35 6.64 27.53 -33.75
N ALA A 36 5.57 26.86 -33.32
CA ALA A 36 4.55 27.47 -32.46
C ALA A 36 5.10 27.79 -31.06
N MET A 37 6.12 27.05 -30.60
CA MET A 37 6.76 27.27 -29.31
C MET A 37 7.78 28.41 -29.31
N ASP A 38 8.14 29.03 -30.44
CA ASP A 38 9.19 30.07 -30.48
C ASP A 38 8.93 31.19 -29.43
N MET A 39 9.94 31.49 -28.60
CA MET A 39 9.85 32.38 -27.45
C MET A 39 9.42 33.81 -27.83
N LYS A 40 9.64 34.25 -29.08
CA LYS A 40 9.17 35.57 -29.53
C LYS A 40 7.64 35.73 -29.51
N TYR A 41 6.91 34.62 -29.38
CA TYR A 41 5.46 34.61 -29.27
C TYR A 41 4.97 34.43 -27.84
N LEU A 42 5.87 34.28 -26.88
CA LEU A 42 5.52 34.20 -25.47
C LEU A 42 5.05 35.58 -24.99
N PRO A 43 3.86 35.70 -24.38
CA PRO A 43 3.41 36.96 -23.82
C PRO A 43 4.36 37.44 -22.72
N GLU A 44 4.64 38.74 -22.68
CA GLU A 44 5.42 39.36 -21.61
C GLU A 44 4.65 39.22 -20.28
N VAL A 45 5.17 38.43 -19.34
CA VAL A 45 4.52 38.13 -18.05
C VAL A 45 4.67 39.33 -17.11
N ARG A 46 3.53 39.89 -16.69
CA ARG A 46 3.41 41.00 -15.75
C ARG A 46 2.76 40.49 -14.47
N PRO A 47 3.40 40.68 -13.30
CA PRO A 47 2.84 40.25 -12.03
C PRO A 47 1.38 40.73 -11.83
N GLY A 48 0.49 39.84 -11.42
CA GLY A 48 -0.92 40.13 -11.16
C GLY A 48 -1.82 40.26 -12.41
N THR A 49 -1.27 40.18 -13.62
CA THR A 49 -2.07 40.24 -14.85
C THR A 49 -2.62 38.86 -15.21
N ARG A 50 -3.92 38.78 -15.54
CA ARG A 50 -4.53 37.58 -16.11
C ARG A 50 -4.54 37.65 -17.63
N TYR A 51 -4.00 36.63 -18.28
CA TYR A 51 -3.87 36.53 -19.74
C TYR A 51 -5.04 35.74 -20.32
N GLN A 52 -5.55 36.16 -21.48
CA GLN A 52 -6.56 35.39 -22.20
C GLN A 52 -5.91 34.21 -22.93
N PHE A 53 -6.58 33.05 -22.93
CA PHE A 53 -6.16 31.90 -23.73
C PHE A 53 -6.46 32.17 -25.22
N THR A 54 -5.53 32.80 -25.92
CA THR A 54 -5.66 33.12 -27.34
C THR A 54 -5.42 31.88 -28.22
N PRO A 55 -5.84 31.90 -29.51
CA PRO A 55 -5.52 30.81 -30.45
C PRO A 55 -4.01 30.50 -30.50
N ARG A 56 -3.17 31.54 -30.38
CA ARG A 56 -1.71 31.37 -30.37
C ARG A 56 -1.20 30.57 -29.18
N VAL A 57 -1.77 30.80 -27.99
CA VAL A 57 -1.47 30.02 -26.78
C VAL A 57 -1.94 28.58 -26.96
N GLY A 58 -3.09 28.40 -27.63
CA GLY A 58 -3.56 27.09 -28.10
C GLY A 58 -2.54 26.36 -28.97
N ASP A 59 -2.06 27.00 -30.04
CA ASP A 59 -1.06 26.43 -30.95
C ASP A 59 0.23 26.00 -30.21
N ALA A 60 0.68 26.81 -29.25
CA ALA A 60 1.88 26.50 -28.46
C ALA A 60 1.66 25.30 -27.54
N ALA A 61 0.49 25.22 -26.90
CA ALA A 61 0.12 24.08 -26.06
C ALA A 61 -0.06 22.79 -26.90
N GLU A 62 -0.61 22.86 -28.10
CA GLU A 62 -0.66 21.74 -29.05
C GLU A 62 0.75 21.30 -29.48
N ALA A 63 1.65 22.25 -29.75
CA ALA A 63 3.03 21.94 -30.08
C ALA A 63 3.79 21.28 -28.92
N LEU A 64 3.56 21.71 -27.67
CA LEU A 64 4.08 21.03 -26.48
C LEU A 64 3.57 19.59 -26.35
N GLN A 65 2.28 19.37 -26.62
CA GLN A 65 1.71 18.03 -26.60
C GLN A 65 2.32 17.15 -27.69
N ALA A 66 2.46 17.67 -28.90
CA ALA A 66 3.10 16.96 -30.01
C ALA A 66 4.58 16.68 -29.74
N PHE A 67 5.26 17.58 -29.02
CA PHE A 67 6.64 17.41 -28.61
C PHE A 67 6.78 16.29 -27.59
N SER A 68 5.96 16.29 -26.52
CA SER A 68 5.86 15.18 -25.57
C SER A 68 5.58 13.84 -26.27
N ALA A 69 4.58 13.80 -27.16
CA ALA A 69 4.24 12.59 -27.91
C ALA A 69 5.34 12.11 -28.86
N THR A 70 6.20 13.02 -29.34
CA THR A 70 7.40 12.69 -30.13
C THR A 70 8.47 12.07 -29.23
N LEU A 71 8.71 12.67 -28.06
CA LEU A 71 9.69 12.16 -27.10
C LEU A 71 9.28 10.78 -26.61
N ILE A 72 8.02 10.57 -26.21
CA ILE A 72 7.51 9.31 -25.61
C ILE A 72 7.73 8.07 -26.49
N GLN A 73 7.96 8.25 -27.80
CA GLN A 73 8.30 7.16 -28.69
C GLN A 73 9.58 6.42 -28.28
N TYR A 74 10.40 7.02 -27.41
CA TYR A 74 11.55 6.37 -26.78
C TYR A 74 11.15 5.05 -26.08
N GLU A 75 9.96 4.98 -25.47
CA GLU A 75 9.48 3.76 -24.79
C GLU A 75 9.23 2.58 -25.75
N ASN A 76 9.05 2.87 -27.04
CA ASN A 76 8.74 1.89 -28.07
C ASN A 76 9.98 1.41 -28.84
N THR A 77 11.17 1.95 -28.54
CA THR A 77 12.41 1.58 -29.22
C THR A 77 13.46 1.11 -28.22
N GLN A 78 14.42 0.31 -28.68
CA GLN A 78 15.65 0.00 -27.95
C GLN A 78 16.88 0.52 -28.73
N ASP A 79 16.65 1.32 -29.77
CA ASP A 79 17.72 1.82 -30.65
C ASP A 79 18.36 3.08 -30.07
N LEU A 80 19.61 2.94 -29.64
CA LEU A 80 20.43 4.02 -29.10
C LEU A 80 20.57 5.22 -30.05
N THR A 81 20.54 5.00 -31.35
CA THR A 81 20.62 6.07 -32.36
C THR A 81 19.36 6.93 -32.34
N ILE A 82 18.20 6.30 -32.18
CA ILE A 82 16.92 7.01 -32.06
C ILE A 82 16.89 7.81 -30.76
N TYR A 83 17.37 7.23 -29.65
CA TYR A 83 17.49 7.95 -28.38
C TYR A 83 18.35 9.20 -28.50
N ARG A 84 19.53 9.10 -29.12
CA ARG A 84 20.40 10.26 -29.34
C ARG A 84 19.73 11.37 -30.16
N VAL A 85 18.96 11.00 -31.19
CA VAL A 85 18.20 11.97 -32.00
C VAL A 85 17.08 12.63 -31.19
N MET A 86 16.38 11.88 -30.35
CA MET A 86 15.36 12.44 -29.43
C MET A 86 15.99 13.37 -28.41
N PHE A 87 17.13 12.98 -27.84
CA PHE A 87 17.87 13.77 -26.86
C PHE A 87 18.44 15.06 -27.47
N PHE A 88 18.93 14.99 -28.71
CA PHE A 88 19.29 16.17 -29.48
C PHE A 88 18.10 17.12 -29.68
N GLY A 89 16.94 16.58 -30.08
CA GLY A 89 15.70 17.35 -30.22
C GLY A 89 15.26 17.98 -28.89
N PHE A 90 15.41 17.24 -27.78
CA PHE A 90 15.17 17.72 -26.43
C PHE A 90 16.06 18.93 -26.09
N HIS A 91 17.39 18.78 -26.18
CA HIS A 91 18.31 19.88 -25.89
C HIS A 91 18.04 21.14 -26.71
N LEU A 92 17.69 20.96 -27.97
CA LEU A 92 17.42 22.07 -28.87
C LEU A 92 16.18 22.87 -28.48
N LEU A 93 15.15 22.20 -27.94
CA LEU A 93 13.83 22.79 -27.71
C LEU A 93 13.52 23.00 -26.22
N TRP A 94 14.27 22.41 -25.30
CA TRP A 94 13.93 22.39 -23.88
C TRP A 94 13.75 23.79 -23.28
N ASN A 95 14.69 24.71 -23.48
CA ASN A 95 14.57 26.08 -22.95
C ASN A 95 13.29 26.77 -23.44
N THR A 96 12.95 26.55 -24.71
CA THR A 96 11.74 27.10 -25.32
C THR A 96 10.49 26.43 -24.75
N ALA A 97 10.50 25.11 -24.61
CA ALA A 97 9.39 24.33 -24.04
C ALA A 97 9.16 24.68 -22.56
N TRP A 98 10.24 24.82 -21.78
CA TRP A 98 10.20 25.18 -20.37
C TRP A 98 9.55 26.54 -20.16
N ALA A 99 9.95 27.57 -20.92
CA ALA A 99 9.32 28.89 -20.83
C ALA A 99 7.80 28.85 -21.09
N TRP A 100 7.34 28.01 -22.02
CA TRP A 100 5.90 27.80 -22.22
C TRP A 100 5.24 26.97 -21.11
N ILE A 101 5.92 25.97 -20.53
CA ILE A 101 5.43 25.22 -19.39
C ILE A 101 5.20 26.14 -18.20
N GLU A 102 6.13 27.06 -17.92
CA GLU A 102 6.00 28.04 -16.86
C GLU A 102 4.82 28.99 -17.10
N PHE A 103 4.69 29.49 -18.32
CA PHE A 103 3.58 30.36 -18.71
C PHE A 103 2.22 29.67 -18.63
N LEU A 104 2.17 28.40 -19.05
CA LEU A 104 0.93 27.60 -19.08
C LEU A 104 0.64 26.92 -17.74
N ASP A 105 1.43 27.14 -16.68
CA ASP A 105 1.28 26.39 -15.44
C ASP A 105 -0.14 26.49 -14.87
N PRO A 106 -0.87 25.37 -14.76
CA PRO A 106 -2.25 25.37 -14.28
C PRO A 106 -2.35 25.74 -12.79
N LEU A 107 -1.26 25.73 -12.03
CA LEU A 107 -1.25 26.14 -10.63
C LEU A 107 -1.06 27.65 -10.44
N SER A 108 -0.49 28.35 -11.42
CA SER A 108 -0.16 29.78 -11.34
C SER A 108 -1.40 30.69 -11.34
N GLY A 109 -2.53 30.24 -11.90
CA GLY A 109 -3.75 31.04 -12.04
C GLY A 109 -3.62 32.25 -12.97
N THR A 110 -2.54 32.33 -13.76
CA THR A 110 -2.23 33.46 -14.65
C THR A 110 -3.11 33.51 -15.90
N LEU A 111 -3.69 32.37 -16.32
CA LEU A 111 -4.52 32.27 -17.52
C LEU A 111 -6.02 32.29 -17.20
N ASN A 112 -6.75 33.17 -17.88
CA ASN A 112 -8.20 33.11 -17.98
C ASN A 112 -8.58 32.08 -19.06
N GLN A 113 -9.01 30.91 -18.61
CA GLN A 113 -9.24 29.74 -19.45
C GLN A 113 -10.61 29.12 -19.17
N SER A 114 -11.26 28.65 -20.23
CA SER A 114 -12.47 27.83 -20.16
C SER A 114 -12.15 26.41 -19.67
N GLY A 115 -13.19 25.63 -19.32
CA GLY A 115 -13.03 24.26 -18.83
C GLY A 115 -12.23 23.35 -19.76
N MET A 116 -12.44 23.43 -21.08
CA MET A 116 -11.71 22.61 -22.05
C MET A 116 -10.23 23.02 -22.19
N GLN A 117 -9.94 24.32 -22.16
CA GLN A 117 -8.57 24.85 -22.22
C GLN A 117 -7.79 24.46 -20.96
N ARG A 118 -8.43 24.58 -19.78
CA ARG A 118 -7.86 24.11 -18.51
C ARG A 118 -7.59 22.61 -18.55
N PHE A 119 -8.55 21.82 -19.00
CA PHE A 119 -8.38 20.38 -19.17
C PHE A 119 -7.17 20.05 -20.07
N PHE A 120 -7.10 20.71 -21.23
CA PHE A 120 -6.04 20.50 -22.20
C PHE A 120 -4.66 20.77 -21.62
N ILE A 121 -4.44 21.95 -21.02
CA ILE A 121 -3.19 22.29 -20.33
C ILE A 121 -2.86 21.27 -19.23
N SER A 122 -3.86 20.89 -18.44
CA SER A 122 -3.72 19.94 -17.33
C SER A 122 -3.38 18.52 -17.80
N VAL A 123 -3.47 18.22 -19.09
CA VAL A 123 -3.04 16.95 -19.70
C VAL A 123 -1.69 17.10 -20.39
N THR A 124 -1.46 18.20 -21.09
CA THR A 124 -0.24 18.45 -21.85
C THR A 124 0.99 18.60 -20.94
N ILE A 125 0.95 19.47 -19.93
CA ILE A 125 2.14 19.73 -19.10
C ILE A 125 2.57 18.50 -18.30
N PRO A 126 1.66 17.76 -17.65
CA PRO A 126 2.06 16.54 -16.96
C PRO A 126 2.41 15.39 -17.90
N ALA A 127 2.24 15.51 -19.22
CA ALA A 127 2.78 14.53 -20.17
C ALA A 127 4.23 14.84 -20.52
N ILE A 128 4.60 16.12 -20.71
CA ILE A 128 5.96 16.49 -21.11
C ILE A 128 6.98 16.28 -19.99
N LEU A 129 6.68 16.73 -18.77
CA LEU A 129 7.63 16.68 -17.65
C LEU A 129 8.14 15.26 -17.33
N PRO A 130 7.29 14.25 -17.06
CA PRO A 130 7.77 12.90 -16.77
C PRO A 130 8.54 12.30 -17.94
N THR A 131 8.12 12.54 -19.19
CA THR A 131 8.81 12.06 -20.39
C THR A 131 10.21 12.68 -20.51
N THR A 132 10.36 13.98 -20.27
CA THR A 132 11.67 14.63 -20.32
C THR A 132 12.58 14.17 -19.19
N LEU A 133 12.07 14.07 -17.96
CA LEU A 133 12.84 13.58 -16.83
C LEU A 133 13.30 12.13 -17.04
N SER A 134 12.43 11.27 -17.60
CA SER A 134 12.76 9.90 -17.97
C SER A 134 13.88 9.82 -18.99
N LEU A 135 13.77 10.61 -20.08
CA LEU A 135 14.78 10.66 -21.13
C LEU A 135 16.14 11.10 -20.60
N VAL A 136 16.16 12.08 -19.68
CA VAL A 136 17.38 12.57 -19.05
C VAL A 136 18.01 11.52 -18.13
N LEU A 137 17.22 10.76 -17.39
CA LEU A 137 17.74 9.61 -16.61
C LEU A 137 18.38 8.56 -17.50
N LEU A 138 17.77 8.27 -18.65
CA LEU A 138 18.28 7.25 -19.58
C LEU A 138 19.62 7.65 -20.21
N GLU A 139 19.82 8.93 -20.54
CA GLU A 139 21.11 9.41 -21.04
C GLU A 139 22.18 9.39 -19.95
N ASN A 140 21.78 9.61 -18.69
CA ASN A 140 22.67 9.68 -17.53
C ASN A 140 23.76 10.77 -17.66
N ASP A 141 23.44 11.89 -18.32
CA ASP A 141 24.32 13.06 -18.42
C ASP A 141 24.21 13.94 -17.15
N PRO A 142 25.30 14.12 -16.38
CA PRO A 142 25.26 14.84 -15.10
C PRO A 142 24.79 16.30 -15.21
N GLN A 143 25.15 17.00 -16.30
CA GLN A 143 24.76 18.40 -16.47
C GLN A 143 23.26 18.54 -16.70
N THR A 144 22.71 17.66 -17.54
CA THR A 144 21.28 17.64 -17.83
C THR A 144 20.47 17.15 -16.62
N ILE A 145 20.98 16.18 -15.86
CA ILE A 145 20.36 15.76 -14.59
C ILE A 145 20.29 16.94 -13.61
N ALA A 146 21.38 17.68 -13.42
CA ALA A 146 21.41 18.83 -12.53
C ALA A 146 20.38 19.91 -12.95
N MET A 147 20.29 20.20 -14.26
CA MET A 147 19.29 21.14 -14.81
C MET A 147 17.85 20.71 -14.52
N MET A 148 17.58 19.41 -14.47
CA MET A 148 16.24 18.87 -14.26
C MET A 148 15.89 18.63 -12.79
N GLN A 149 16.89 18.59 -11.91
CA GLN A 149 16.73 18.29 -10.49
C GLN A 149 16.03 19.41 -9.71
N GLU A 150 16.06 20.65 -10.19
CA GLU A 150 15.48 21.81 -9.52
C GLU A 150 14.02 22.05 -9.94
N GLU A 151 13.75 23.19 -10.59
CA GLU A 151 12.39 23.64 -10.91
C GLU A 151 11.56 22.64 -11.74
N PRO A 152 12.11 21.90 -12.73
CA PRO A 152 11.34 20.92 -13.50
C PRO A 152 10.79 19.78 -12.63
N LEU A 153 11.63 19.20 -11.77
CA LEU A 153 11.22 18.16 -10.83
C LEU A 153 10.19 18.70 -9.84
N GLU A 154 10.41 19.90 -9.31
CA GLU A 154 9.46 20.55 -8.41
C GLU A 154 8.09 20.78 -9.04
N ARG A 155 8.07 21.29 -10.28
CA ARG A 155 6.85 21.51 -11.03
C ARG A 155 6.13 20.20 -11.30
N TYR A 156 6.86 19.16 -11.68
CA TYR A 156 6.32 17.81 -11.87
C TYR A 156 5.62 17.31 -10.59
N LEU A 157 6.30 17.40 -9.43
CA LEU A 157 5.74 16.93 -8.15
C LEU A 157 4.56 17.79 -7.69
N ALA A 158 4.63 19.11 -7.86
CA ALA A 158 3.54 20.02 -7.53
C ALA A 158 2.29 19.72 -8.35
N LEU A 159 2.44 19.55 -9.67
CA LEU A 159 1.33 19.18 -10.56
C LEU A 159 0.75 17.81 -10.18
N TRP A 160 1.59 16.80 -9.95
CA TRP A 160 1.14 15.48 -9.48
C TRP A 160 0.33 15.58 -8.18
N TYR A 161 0.83 16.34 -7.22
CA TYR A 161 0.24 16.48 -5.88
C TYR A 161 -1.08 17.25 -5.93
N HIS A 162 -1.15 18.35 -6.68
CA HIS A 162 -2.31 19.23 -6.80
C HIS A 162 -3.28 18.86 -7.92
N ASN A 163 -3.40 17.57 -8.27
CA ASN A 163 -4.34 17.11 -9.31
C ASN A 163 -4.17 17.83 -10.66
N TYR A 164 -2.97 18.27 -10.97
CA TYR A 164 -2.64 18.96 -12.22
C TYR A 164 -3.43 20.27 -12.38
N GLY A 165 -3.82 20.91 -11.27
CA GLY A 165 -4.66 22.11 -11.25
C GLY A 165 -6.14 21.86 -11.53
N VAL A 166 -6.57 20.58 -11.55
CA VAL A 166 -7.98 20.22 -11.71
C VAL A 166 -8.69 20.32 -10.35
N ASP A 167 -9.65 21.23 -10.27
CA ASP A 167 -10.58 21.32 -9.16
C ASP A 167 -11.74 20.30 -9.37
N PRO A 168 -11.89 19.27 -8.51
CA PRO A 168 -12.98 18.31 -8.63
C PRO A 168 -14.36 18.91 -8.34
N SER A 169 -14.45 20.12 -7.77
CA SER A 169 -15.70 20.83 -7.56
C SER A 169 -16.21 21.57 -8.81
N ASP A 170 -15.36 21.77 -9.81
CA ASP A 170 -15.71 22.33 -11.12
C ASP A 170 -16.51 21.28 -11.92
N GLN A 171 -17.83 21.44 -11.96
CA GLN A 171 -18.74 20.48 -12.59
C GLN A 171 -18.50 20.33 -14.09
N GLU A 172 -18.11 21.41 -14.78
CA GLU A 172 -17.86 21.39 -16.20
C GLU A 172 -16.56 20.64 -16.51
N LEU A 173 -15.50 20.92 -15.75
CA LEU A 173 -14.24 20.18 -15.85
C LEU A 173 -14.44 18.70 -15.52
N ALA A 174 -15.22 18.37 -14.49
CA ALA A 174 -15.56 17.00 -14.14
C ALA A 174 -16.36 16.28 -15.25
N ARG A 175 -17.21 17.00 -15.99
CA ARG A 175 -17.93 16.48 -17.17
C ARG A 175 -16.95 16.21 -18.32
N ILE A 176 -16.04 17.14 -18.61
CA ILE A 176 -15.01 16.99 -19.64
C ILE A 176 -14.10 15.80 -19.32
N MET A 177 -13.61 15.70 -18.09
CA MET A 177 -12.76 14.58 -17.66
C MET A 177 -13.44 13.22 -17.80
N ARG A 178 -14.75 13.13 -17.53
CA ARG A 178 -15.51 11.89 -17.77
C ARG A 178 -15.61 11.54 -19.25
N LYS A 179 -15.80 12.54 -20.12
CA LYS A 179 -15.81 12.36 -21.59
C LYS A 179 -14.42 11.97 -22.13
N HIS A 180 -13.36 12.43 -21.48
CA HIS A 180 -11.96 12.21 -21.88
C HIS A 180 -11.20 11.36 -20.86
N ALA A 181 -11.85 10.33 -20.30
CA ALA A 181 -11.30 9.52 -19.23
C ALA A 181 -10.01 8.79 -19.64
N GLU A 182 -9.84 8.46 -20.92
CA GLU A 182 -8.58 7.90 -21.45
C GLU A 182 -7.40 8.85 -21.27
N SER A 183 -7.57 10.13 -21.64
CA SER A 183 -6.50 11.12 -21.51
C SER A 183 -6.14 11.39 -20.05
N VAL A 184 -7.15 11.42 -19.16
CA VAL A 184 -6.95 11.54 -17.70
C VAL A 184 -6.16 10.36 -17.16
N PHE A 185 -6.50 9.16 -17.63
CA PHE A 185 -5.84 7.92 -17.28
C PHE A 185 -4.39 7.91 -17.77
N THR A 186 -4.13 8.15 -19.05
CA THR A 186 -2.79 8.16 -19.65
C THR A 186 -1.89 9.16 -18.93
N ARG A 187 -2.38 10.38 -18.66
CA ARG A 187 -1.66 11.37 -17.86
C ARG A 187 -1.30 10.85 -16.48
N THR A 188 -2.27 10.32 -15.75
CA THR A 188 -2.06 9.80 -14.40
C THR A 188 -1.03 8.68 -14.40
N LYS A 189 -1.18 7.75 -15.34
CA LYS A 189 -0.27 6.63 -15.51
C LYS A 189 1.16 7.11 -15.74
N LEU A 190 1.40 8.01 -16.70
CA LEU A 190 2.73 8.52 -17.00
C LEU A 190 3.38 9.20 -15.79
N MET A 191 2.60 10.03 -15.09
CA MET A 191 3.10 10.70 -13.90
C MET A 191 3.43 9.70 -12.79
N GLN A 192 2.62 8.65 -12.61
CA GLN A 192 2.83 7.62 -11.60
C GLN A 192 3.96 6.65 -11.94
N ASP A 193 4.13 6.28 -13.21
CA ASP A 193 5.22 5.43 -13.70
C ASP A 193 6.57 6.02 -13.29
N MET A 194 6.74 7.34 -13.45
CA MET A 194 7.98 8.01 -13.07
C MET A 194 8.22 8.11 -11.56
N MET A 195 7.17 8.10 -10.73
CA MET A 195 7.33 8.18 -9.27
C MET A 195 8.14 6.99 -8.75
N LYS A 196 7.99 5.80 -9.34
CA LYS A 196 8.76 4.62 -8.95
C LYS A 196 10.24 4.84 -9.19
N GLU A 197 10.60 5.29 -10.39
CA GLU A 197 12.00 5.46 -10.80
C GLU A 197 12.68 6.55 -9.98
N PHE A 198 11.97 7.64 -9.64
CA PHE A 198 12.54 8.72 -8.83
C PHE A 198 12.60 8.43 -7.32
N LEU A 199 11.74 7.54 -6.82
CA LEU A 199 11.78 7.09 -5.43
C LEU A 199 12.73 5.90 -5.22
N ALA A 200 13.37 5.41 -6.27
CA ALA A 200 14.40 4.38 -6.14
C ALA A 200 15.62 5.00 -5.41
N PRO A 201 16.18 4.37 -4.36
CA PRO A 201 17.28 4.94 -3.57
C PRO A 201 18.56 5.26 -4.37
N ASP A 202 18.76 4.59 -5.49
CA ASP A 202 19.87 4.76 -6.43
C ASP A 202 19.63 5.86 -7.48
N CYS A 203 18.43 6.44 -7.52
CA CYS A 203 18.09 7.50 -8.47
C CYS A 203 18.75 8.83 -8.07
N PRO A 204 19.39 9.56 -9.02
CA PRO A 204 20.00 10.86 -8.72
C PRO A 204 19.00 11.93 -8.25
N TYR A 205 17.70 11.74 -8.49
CA TYR A 205 16.64 12.63 -8.03
C TYR A 205 16.08 12.30 -6.64
N TYR A 206 16.48 11.18 -6.02
CA TYR A 206 15.85 10.65 -4.81
C TYR A 206 15.75 11.67 -3.67
N ASP A 207 16.89 12.22 -3.24
CA ASP A 207 16.95 13.14 -2.10
C ASP A 207 16.12 14.40 -2.35
N ARG A 208 16.22 14.97 -3.56
CA ARG A 208 15.47 16.16 -3.92
C ARG A 208 13.97 15.88 -4.01
N MET A 209 13.58 14.74 -4.56
CA MET A 209 12.18 14.32 -4.62
C MET A 209 11.58 14.16 -3.21
N VAL A 210 12.30 13.50 -2.30
CA VAL A 210 11.88 13.36 -0.89
C VAL A 210 11.73 14.73 -0.24
N GLN A 211 12.70 15.64 -0.44
CA GLN A 211 12.64 17.00 0.10
C GLN A 211 11.41 17.76 -0.43
N VAL A 212 11.18 17.76 -1.75
CA VAL A 212 10.07 18.50 -2.36
C VAL A 212 8.73 17.93 -1.93
N LEU A 213 8.59 16.60 -1.92
CA LEU A 213 7.37 15.96 -1.42
C LEU A 213 7.11 16.29 0.06
N HIS A 214 8.16 16.36 0.88
CA HIS A 214 8.05 16.78 2.28
C HIS A 214 7.51 18.23 2.39
N VAL A 215 8.03 19.14 1.58
CA VAL A 215 7.56 20.54 1.51
C VAL A 215 6.11 20.62 1.04
N LEU A 216 5.77 19.98 -0.09
CA LEU A 216 4.41 19.99 -0.66
C LEU A 216 3.35 19.42 0.30
N CYS A 217 3.75 18.51 1.19
CA CYS A 217 2.86 17.92 2.17
C CYS A 217 2.80 18.66 3.52
N ASP A 218 3.40 19.85 3.64
CA ASP A 218 3.55 20.60 4.90
C ASP A 218 4.19 19.75 6.01
N GLY A 219 5.17 18.91 5.65
CA GLY A 219 5.81 17.95 6.55
C GLY A 219 4.91 16.81 7.03
N ARG A 220 3.79 16.53 6.33
CA ARG A 220 2.83 15.46 6.67
C ARG A 220 2.80 14.37 5.60
N PRO A 221 3.74 13.41 5.62
CA PRO A 221 3.88 12.40 4.57
C PRO A 221 2.63 11.51 4.39
N GLU A 222 1.72 11.45 5.37
CA GLU A 222 0.44 10.76 5.21
C GLU A 222 -0.45 11.38 4.12
N ARG A 223 -0.22 12.64 3.72
CA ARG A 223 -0.89 13.25 2.56
C ARG A 223 -0.41 12.62 1.25
N ILE A 224 0.89 12.34 1.11
CA ILE A 224 1.47 11.63 -0.05
C ILE A 224 0.90 10.22 -0.13
N ARG A 225 0.91 9.48 0.99
CA ARG A 225 0.27 8.16 1.08
C ARG A 225 -1.19 8.19 0.63
N ARG A 226 -1.99 9.13 1.15
CA ARG A 226 -3.41 9.27 0.78
C ARG A 226 -3.57 9.58 -0.71
N ARG A 227 -2.69 10.40 -1.27
CA ARG A 227 -2.66 10.76 -2.68
C ARG A 227 -2.42 9.54 -3.56
N LEU A 228 -1.37 8.77 -3.28
CA LEU A 228 -1.03 7.55 -4.02
C LEU A 228 -2.17 6.51 -3.95
N LEU A 229 -2.74 6.28 -2.77
CA LEU A 229 -3.87 5.37 -2.60
C LEU A 229 -5.13 5.83 -3.35
N ALA A 230 -5.38 7.14 -3.41
CA ALA A 230 -6.50 7.68 -4.17
C ALA A 230 -6.32 7.50 -5.70
N ASN A 231 -5.09 7.66 -6.20
CA ASN A 231 -4.78 7.37 -7.60
C ASN A 231 -4.98 5.88 -7.91
N LEU A 232 -4.41 4.99 -7.10
CA LEU A 232 -4.63 3.54 -7.24
C LEU A 232 -6.12 3.20 -7.30
N GLU A 233 -6.91 3.73 -6.37
CA GLU A 233 -8.35 3.44 -6.33
C GLU A 233 -9.08 3.93 -7.59
N ARG A 234 -8.76 5.13 -8.08
CA ARG A 234 -9.34 5.64 -9.32
C ARG A 234 -9.07 4.68 -10.48
N ASP A 235 -7.84 4.18 -10.59
CA ASP A 235 -7.41 3.40 -11.75
C ASP A 235 -7.77 1.91 -11.65
N LEU A 236 -8.00 1.38 -10.44
CA LEU A 236 -8.60 0.07 -10.23
C LEU A 236 -10.02 -0.04 -10.82
N TYR A 237 -10.76 1.08 -10.89
CA TYR A 237 -12.10 1.16 -11.46
C TYR A 237 -12.17 1.83 -12.83
N SER A 238 -11.03 2.22 -13.40
CA SER A 238 -11.00 2.84 -14.72
C SER A 238 -11.43 1.83 -15.79
N PRO A 239 -12.26 2.24 -16.78
CA PRO A 239 -12.54 1.40 -17.95
C PRO A 239 -11.28 1.21 -18.81
N TYR A 240 -10.31 2.11 -18.70
CA TYR A 240 -8.97 2.00 -19.27
C TYR A 240 -8.10 1.27 -18.25
N LEU A 241 -7.98 -0.04 -18.41
CA LEU A 241 -7.28 -0.90 -17.47
C LEU A 241 -5.77 -0.83 -17.73
N VAL A 242 -4.99 -0.41 -16.72
CA VAL A 242 -3.54 -0.72 -16.73
C VAL A 242 -3.42 -2.24 -16.78
N LYS A 243 -2.62 -2.76 -17.71
CA LYS A 243 -2.31 -4.20 -17.74
C LYS A 243 -1.85 -4.64 -16.36
N ASP A 244 -2.30 -5.79 -15.89
CA ASP A 244 -2.05 -6.21 -14.51
C ASP A 244 -0.55 -6.24 -14.17
N GLU A 245 0.30 -6.62 -15.14
CA GLU A 245 1.76 -6.58 -15.05
C GLU A 245 2.33 -5.19 -14.71
N LYS A 246 1.71 -4.12 -15.23
CA LYS A 246 2.15 -2.74 -15.03
C LYS A 246 1.54 -2.12 -13.78
N LEU A 247 0.42 -2.64 -13.27
CA LEU A 247 -0.25 -2.07 -12.09
C LEU A 247 0.68 -2.07 -10.86
N MET A 248 1.47 -3.13 -10.69
CA MET A 248 2.49 -3.23 -9.65
C MET A 248 3.51 -2.10 -9.73
N GLN A 249 4.04 -1.86 -10.93
CA GLN A 249 5.08 -0.86 -11.17
C GLN A 249 4.54 0.57 -11.06
N THR A 250 3.38 0.84 -11.67
CA THR A 250 2.78 2.18 -11.72
C THR A 250 2.25 2.66 -10.37
N TYR A 251 1.59 1.80 -9.58
CA TYR A 251 0.86 2.26 -8.38
C TYR A 251 1.36 1.67 -7.07
N ILE A 252 1.62 0.36 -7.05
CA ILE A 252 1.95 -0.33 -5.80
C ILE A 252 3.38 0.02 -5.38
N ARG A 253 4.35 -0.10 -6.30
CA ARG A 253 5.77 0.13 -6.01
C ARG A 253 6.05 1.55 -5.49
N PRO A 254 5.51 2.65 -6.05
CA PRO A 254 5.66 3.98 -5.46
C PRO A 254 5.13 4.07 -4.02
N ILE A 255 4.01 3.41 -3.70
CA ILE A 255 3.48 3.40 -2.33
C ILE A 255 4.46 2.73 -1.37
N LEU A 256 5.01 1.59 -1.78
CA LEU A 256 5.99 0.85 -0.97
C LEU A 256 7.26 1.66 -0.77
N LEU A 257 7.82 2.24 -1.83
CA LEU A 257 9.03 3.07 -1.75
C LEU A 257 8.82 4.30 -0.85
N VAL A 258 7.64 4.93 -0.90
CA VAL A 258 7.30 6.04 0.02
C VAL A 258 7.30 5.58 1.49
N PHE A 259 6.94 4.33 1.79
CA PHE A 259 7.01 3.79 3.15
C PHE A 259 8.43 3.45 3.62
N ASP A 260 9.36 3.29 2.68
CA ASP A 260 10.75 2.97 2.97
C ASP A 260 11.64 4.21 3.03
N VAL A 261 11.10 5.41 2.78
CA VAL A 261 11.83 6.68 2.95
C VAL A 261 12.21 6.87 4.43
N PRO A 262 13.51 6.86 4.79
CA PRO A 262 13.93 6.85 6.20
C PRO A 262 13.52 8.11 6.98
N SER A 263 13.43 9.26 6.30
CA SER A 263 13.04 10.53 6.91
C SER A 263 11.53 10.68 7.14
N TYR A 264 10.71 9.74 6.64
CA TYR A 264 9.26 9.81 6.77
C TYR A 264 8.74 9.00 7.95
N HIS A 265 8.20 9.71 8.94
CA HIS A 265 7.42 9.10 10.00
C HIS A 265 5.93 9.10 9.63
N PHE A 266 5.36 7.92 9.37
CA PHE A 266 3.94 7.78 9.10
C PHE A 266 3.16 7.50 10.38
N LYS A 267 2.15 8.32 10.67
CA LYS A 267 1.11 7.95 11.64
C LYS A 267 0.42 6.66 11.20
N ALA A 268 -0.02 5.91 12.21
CA ALA A 268 -0.86 4.73 12.06
C ALA A 268 -1.99 5.02 11.06
N ILE A 269 -2.21 4.09 10.14
CA ILE A 269 -3.20 4.28 9.09
C ILE A 269 -4.60 4.35 9.70
N SER A 270 -5.46 5.19 9.13
CA SER A 270 -6.85 5.25 9.60
C SER A 270 -7.55 3.91 9.37
N GLY A 271 -8.36 3.47 10.32
CA GLY A 271 -9.13 2.25 10.16
C GLY A 271 -10.17 2.33 9.04
N ARG A 272 -10.55 3.56 8.62
CA ARG A 272 -11.38 3.78 7.43
C ARG A 272 -10.63 3.40 6.15
N THR A 273 -9.35 3.77 6.04
CA THR A 273 -8.53 3.47 4.87
C THR A 273 -8.28 1.97 4.74
N VAL A 274 -7.95 1.26 5.84
CA VAL A 274 -7.75 -0.19 5.81
C VAL A 274 -9.03 -0.91 5.39
N ARG A 275 -10.18 -0.57 6.00
CA ARG A 275 -11.48 -1.14 5.59
C ARG A 275 -11.80 -0.85 4.12
N LYS A 276 -11.46 0.34 3.62
CA LYS A 276 -11.64 0.68 2.21
C LYS A 276 -10.80 -0.21 1.31
N LEU A 277 -9.52 -0.41 1.63
CA LEU A 277 -8.62 -1.30 0.89
C LEU A 277 -9.09 -2.76 0.93
N SER A 278 -9.47 -3.28 2.11
CA SER A 278 -10.01 -4.63 2.25
C SER A 278 -11.34 -4.83 1.52
N GLY A 279 -12.21 -3.81 1.51
CA GLY A 279 -13.44 -3.84 0.73
C GLY A 279 -13.16 -3.82 -0.78
N THR A 280 -12.18 -3.04 -1.24
CA THR A 280 -11.72 -3.06 -2.64
C THR A 280 -11.14 -4.43 -3.01
N LEU A 281 -10.29 -4.99 -2.15
CA LEU A 281 -9.72 -6.32 -2.29
C LEU A 281 -10.81 -7.40 -2.42
N LEU A 282 -11.83 -7.36 -1.55
CA LEU A 282 -12.97 -8.27 -1.61
C LEU A 282 -13.75 -8.15 -2.92
N ARG A 283 -14.02 -6.93 -3.39
CA ARG A 283 -14.68 -6.73 -4.69
C ARG A 283 -13.86 -7.30 -5.85
N LEU A 284 -12.55 -7.06 -5.87
CA LEU A 284 -11.67 -7.54 -6.93
C LEU A 284 -11.50 -9.07 -6.90
N SER A 285 -11.54 -9.69 -5.73
CA SER A 285 -11.37 -11.14 -5.63
C SER A 285 -12.61 -11.93 -6.09
N GLN A 286 -13.79 -11.30 -6.18
CA GLN A 286 -15.03 -11.97 -6.60
C GLN A 286 -15.02 -12.44 -8.07
N SER A 287 -14.15 -11.87 -8.92
CA SER A 287 -14.02 -12.28 -10.31
C SER A 287 -12.64 -12.86 -10.60
N PRO A 288 -12.53 -14.03 -11.27
CA PRO A 288 -11.25 -14.59 -11.71
C PRO A 288 -10.40 -13.63 -12.54
N LYS A 289 -11.05 -12.78 -13.36
CA LYS A 289 -10.39 -11.82 -14.25
C LYS A 289 -9.67 -10.70 -13.50
N THR A 290 -10.00 -10.46 -12.24
CA THR A 290 -9.41 -9.41 -11.41
C THR A 290 -8.61 -9.96 -10.23
N THR A 291 -8.37 -11.28 -10.20
CA THR A 291 -7.62 -11.95 -9.13
C THR A 291 -6.21 -11.39 -8.99
N LEU A 292 -5.47 -11.17 -10.09
CA LEU A 292 -4.12 -10.62 -10.02
C LEU A 292 -4.11 -9.22 -9.39
N ARG A 293 -5.08 -8.37 -9.72
CA ARG A 293 -5.24 -7.06 -9.07
C ARG A 293 -5.59 -7.18 -7.59
N ALA A 294 -6.41 -8.16 -7.22
CA ALA A 294 -6.71 -8.44 -5.82
C ALA A 294 -5.42 -8.81 -5.06
N ILE A 295 -4.58 -9.68 -5.63
CA ILE A 295 -3.28 -10.05 -5.06
C ILE A 295 -2.37 -8.82 -4.86
N LEU A 296 -2.33 -7.90 -5.84
CA LEU A 296 -1.56 -6.66 -5.71
C LEU A 296 -2.08 -5.76 -4.56
N VAL A 297 -3.38 -5.74 -4.29
CA VAL A 297 -3.93 -5.04 -3.12
C VAL A 297 -3.60 -5.77 -1.82
N CYS A 298 -3.48 -7.11 -1.83
CA CYS A 298 -2.98 -7.87 -0.66
C CYS A 298 -1.55 -7.44 -0.29
N ILE A 299 -0.66 -7.26 -1.27
CA ILE A 299 0.72 -6.78 -1.04
C ILE A 299 0.70 -5.45 -0.27
N LEU A 300 -0.19 -4.52 -0.65
CA LEU A 300 -0.33 -3.26 0.07
C LEU A 300 -0.84 -3.44 1.50
N VAL A 301 -1.80 -4.34 1.73
CA VAL A 301 -2.29 -4.62 3.09
C VAL A 301 -1.18 -5.21 3.96
N ALA A 302 -0.38 -6.13 3.40
CA ALA A 302 0.77 -6.73 4.08
C ALA A 302 1.84 -5.68 4.41
N ALA A 303 2.25 -4.85 3.44
CA ALA A 303 3.21 -3.78 3.66
C ALA A 303 2.72 -2.75 4.70
N LEU A 304 1.43 -2.40 4.66
CA LEU A 304 0.83 -1.52 5.67
C LEU A 304 0.86 -2.12 7.07
N HIS A 305 0.74 -3.45 7.17
CA HIS A 305 0.85 -4.16 8.44
C HIS A 305 2.29 -4.19 8.94
N GLU A 306 3.27 -4.49 8.09
CA GLU A 306 4.69 -4.51 8.45
C GLU A 306 5.15 -3.16 9.04
N LYS A 307 4.65 -2.05 8.46
CA LYS A 307 4.97 -0.70 8.94
C LYS A 307 4.14 -0.25 10.14
N GLN A 308 3.27 -1.10 10.69
CA GLN A 308 2.43 -0.74 11.82
C GLN A 308 2.50 -1.75 12.97
N PRO A 309 2.76 -1.26 14.19
CA PRO A 309 2.86 -2.12 15.35
C PRO A 309 1.51 -2.75 15.71
N GLY A 310 1.62 -3.91 16.36
CA GLY A 310 0.52 -4.64 16.97
C GLY A 310 -0.63 -4.98 16.03
N GLU A 311 -0.42 -5.72 14.93
CA GLU A 311 -1.44 -6.47 14.15
C GLU A 311 -2.78 -5.75 13.84
N ARG A 312 -2.84 -4.42 13.99
CA ARG A 312 -4.06 -3.63 13.99
C ARG A 312 -4.64 -3.57 12.59
N VAL A 313 -3.74 -3.44 11.62
CA VAL A 313 -4.07 -3.48 10.19
C VAL A 313 -4.75 -4.79 9.85
N ILE A 314 -4.21 -5.94 10.29
CA ILE A 314 -4.82 -7.26 10.06
C ILE A 314 -6.20 -7.36 10.72
N ALA A 315 -6.33 -6.97 11.99
CA ALA A 315 -7.62 -7.03 12.69
C ALA A 315 -8.71 -6.18 12.01
N ILE A 316 -8.35 -4.99 11.51
CA ILE A 316 -9.27 -4.10 10.79
C ILE A 316 -9.54 -4.65 9.37
N ALA A 317 -8.54 -5.22 8.72
CA ALA A 317 -8.66 -5.78 7.38
C ALA A 317 -9.56 -7.01 7.36
N ILE A 318 -9.46 -7.90 8.35
CA ILE A 318 -10.38 -9.03 8.55
C ILE A 318 -11.81 -8.52 8.67
N ALA A 319 -12.06 -7.52 9.52
CA ALA A 319 -13.37 -6.90 9.66
C ALA A 319 -13.85 -6.17 8.38
N GLY A 320 -12.92 -5.85 7.46
CA GLY A 320 -13.21 -5.26 6.15
C GLY A 320 -13.35 -6.28 5.01
N GLY A 321 -13.33 -7.59 5.29
CA GLY A 321 -13.52 -8.63 4.28
C GLY A 321 -12.24 -9.27 3.73
N LEU A 322 -11.11 -9.20 4.45
CA LEU A 322 -9.85 -9.83 4.03
C LEU A 322 -9.97 -11.35 3.85
N LEU A 323 -10.58 -12.09 4.80
CA LEU A 323 -10.64 -13.57 4.70
C LEU A 323 -11.50 -14.07 3.53
N PRO A 324 -12.73 -13.56 3.32
CA PRO A 324 -13.50 -13.95 2.14
C PRO A 324 -12.77 -13.60 0.84
N ALA A 325 -11.99 -12.51 0.85
CA ALA A 325 -11.19 -12.15 -0.32
C ALA A 325 -10.05 -13.12 -0.59
N LEU A 326 -9.28 -13.50 0.44
CA LEU A 326 -8.23 -14.51 0.32
C LEU A 326 -8.80 -15.86 -0.12
N ARG A 327 -9.94 -16.28 0.42
CA ARG A 327 -10.66 -17.49 -0.02
C ARG A 327 -10.92 -17.46 -1.52
N ASN A 328 -11.47 -16.35 -2.03
CA ASN A 328 -11.78 -16.24 -3.46
C ASN A 328 -10.49 -16.23 -4.30
N ILE A 329 -9.44 -15.53 -3.86
CA ILE A 329 -8.13 -15.53 -4.55
C ILE A 329 -7.61 -16.96 -4.66
N VAL A 330 -7.56 -17.69 -3.53
CA VAL A 330 -7.10 -19.08 -3.47
C VAL A 330 -7.93 -19.97 -4.42
N ALA A 331 -9.26 -19.83 -4.42
CA ALA A 331 -10.13 -20.56 -5.34
C ALA A 331 -9.88 -20.23 -6.83
N HIS A 332 -9.48 -18.99 -7.13
CA HIS A 332 -9.21 -18.53 -8.49
C HIS A 332 -7.75 -18.74 -8.95
N MET A 333 -6.84 -19.14 -8.07
CA MET A 333 -5.42 -19.36 -8.42
C MET A 333 -5.20 -20.28 -9.63
N PRO A 334 -5.95 -21.38 -9.83
CA PRO A 334 -5.81 -22.22 -11.03
C PRO A 334 -6.12 -21.50 -12.36
N LEU A 335 -6.78 -20.33 -12.31
CA LEU A 335 -7.17 -19.52 -13.46
C LEU A 335 -6.20 -18.35 -13.72
N VAL A 336 -5.23 -18.12 -12.82
CA VAL A 336 -4.19 -17.11 -13.00
C VAL A 336 -3.19 -17.62 -14.04
N ASP A 337 -2.65 -16.70 -14.85
CA ASP A 337 -1.60 -17.03 -15.81
C ASP A 337 -0.43 -17.72 -15.10
N ARG A 338 0.04 -18.83 -15.67
CA ARG A 338 1.10 -19.69 -15.11
C ARG A 338 2.38 -18.91 -14.80
N ALA A 339 2.69 -17.86 -15.56
CA ALA A 339 3.86 -17.02 -15.33
C ALA A 339 3.83 -16.31 -13.96
N TRP A 340 2.64 -16.04 -13.42
CA TRP A 340 2.45 -15.29 -12.18
C TRP A 340 2.20 -16.20 -10.96
N ILE A 341 1.90 -17.48 -11.16
CA ILE A 341 1.51 -18.40 -10.08
C ILE A 341 2.57 -18.46 -8.96
N PRO A 342 3.89 -18.59 -9.21
CA PRO A 342 4.88 -18.70 -8.14
C PRO A 342 4.90 -17.47 -7.22
N GLU A 343 5.00 -16.27 -7.78
CA GLU A 343 5.02 -15.01 -7.02
C GLU A 343 3.70 -14.80 -6.27
N CYS A 344 2.57 -15.06 -6.94
CA CYS A 344 1.24 -14.97 -6.34
C CYS A 344 1.06 -15.94 -5.16
N THR A 345 1.54 -17.17 -5.31
CA THR A 345 1.49 -18.21 -4.26
C THR A 345 2.31 -17.78 -3.05
N GLN A 346 3.52 -17.26 -3.25
CA GLN A 346 4.38 -16.75 -2.19
C GLN A 346 3.72 -15.58 -1.45
N VAL A 347 3.19 -14.59 -2.17
CA VAL A 347 2.53 -13.42 -1.58
C VAL A 347 1.32 -13.82 -0.75
N ILE A 348 0.45 -14.68 -1.28
CA ILE A 348 -0.78 -15.07 -0.60
C ILE A 348 -0.49 -16.03 0.56
N GLY A 349 0.45 -16.97 0.40
CA GLY A 349 0.95 -17.80 1.49
C GLY A 349 1.47 -16.95 2.65
N GLY A 350 2.36 -15.99 2.36
CA GLY A 350 2.87 -15.05 3.36
C GLY A 350 1.78 -14.23 4.05
N CYS A 351 0.74 -13.79 3.32
CA CYS A 351 -0.42 -13.13 3.92
C CYS A 351 -1.21 -14.05 4.86
N ILE A 352 -1.40 -15.32 4.48
CA ILE A 352 -2.09 -16.32 5.30
C ILE A 352 -1.29 -16.59 6.59
N ASP A 353 0.01 -16.79 6.48
CA ASP A 353 0.87 -17.05 7.63
C ASP A 353 0.95 -15.84 8.56
N THR A 354 1.01 -14.63 8.01
CA THR A 354 0.89 -13.38 8.76
C THR A 354 -0.42 -13.31 9.56
N ILE A 355 -1.54 -13.72 8.96
CA ILE A 355 -2.83 -13.76 9.67
C ILE A 355 -2.78 -14.80 10.79
N ARG A 356 -2.27 -16.00 10.52
CA ARG A 356 -2.15 -17.08 11.51
C ARG A 356 -1.29 -16.65 12.71
N LEU A 357 -0.11 -16.08 12.44
CA LEU A 357 0.77 -15.46 13.45
C LEU A 357 0.03 -14.40 14.28
N SER A 358 -0.76 -13.57 13.61
CA SER A 358 -1.54 -12.51 14.24
C SER A 358 -2.68 -13.03 15.14
N LEU A 359 -3.08 -14.29 15.04
CA LEU A 359 -4.18 -14.86 15.83
C LEU A 359 -3.87 -14.99 17.32
N ARG A 360 -2.59 -14.95 17.72
CA ARG A 360 -2.19 -14.82 19.14
C ARG A 360 -2.76 -13.58 19.80
N VAL A 361 -3.02 -12.54 18.98
CA VAL A 361 -3.56 -11.28 19.48
C VAL A 361 -5.07 -11.34 19.45
N ARG A 362 -5.65 -11.28 20.64
CA ARG A 362 -7.09 -11.36 20.90
C ARG A 362 -7.96 -10.49 19.98
N ARG A 363 -7.51 -9.27 19.64
CA ARG A 363 -8.28 -8.37 18.75
C ARG A 363 -8.44 -8.95 17.34
N VAL A 364 -7.41 -9.63 16.85
CA VAL A 364 -7.39 -10.29 15.54
C VAL A 364 -8.30 -11.51 15.61
N THR A 365 -8.16 -12.35 16.64
CA THR A 365 -9.06 -13.48 16.90
C THR A 365 -10.52 -13.04 16.95
N ARG A 366 -10.82 -11.98 17.69
CA ARG A 366 -12.17 -11.43 17.80
C ARG A 366 -12.72 -11.02 16.44
N SER A 367 -11.92 -10.37 15.59
CA SER A 367 -12.34 -10.05 14.22
C SER A 367 -12.57 -11.30 13.40
N LEU A 368 -11.68 -12.29 13.50
CA LEU A 368 -11.76 -13.58 12.81
C LEU A 368 -13.03 -14.36 13.17
N VAL A 369 -13.35 -14.47 14.46
CA VAL A 369 -14.53 -15.21 14.98
C VAL A 369 -15.85 -14.56 14.53
N ARG A 370 -15.83 -13.25 14.27
CA ARG A 370 -17.01 -12.51 13.77
C ARG A 370 -17.25 -12.68 12.27
N VAL A 371 -16.34 -13.33 11.54
CA VAL A 371 -16.56 -13.63 10.14
C VAL A 371 -17.52 -14.82 10.05
N GLU A 372 -18.77 -14.49 9.78
CA GLU A 372 -19.90 -15.42 9.58
C GLU A 372 -19.83 -16.16 8.24
N ASP A 373 -19.07 -15.62 7.27
CA ASP A 373 -18.92 -16.24 5.95
C ASP A 373 -18.34 -17.66 6.04
N ASP A 374 -18.89 -18.54 5.20
CA ASP A 374 -18.31 -19.87 5.00
C ASP A 374 -16.95 -19.74 4.28
N LEU A 375 -15.87 -19.95 5.02
CA LEU A 375 -14.51 -19.88 4.49
C LEU A 375 -14.08 -21.18 3.80
N ARG A 376 -14.95 -22.20 3.74
CA ARG A 376 -14.70 -23.41 2.97
C ARG A 376 -14.65 -23.10 1.49
N LEU A 377 -13.74 -23.76 0.80
CA LEU A 377 -13.61 -23.64 -0.64
C LEU A 377 -14.61 -24.57 -1.31
N ALA A 378 -15.40 -24.03 -2.25
CA ALA A 378 -16.32 -24.85 -3.04
C ALA A 378 -15.56 -25.75 -4.04
N VAL A 379 -14.35 -25.36 -4.42
CA VAL A 379 -13.51 -26.05 -5.40
C VAL A 379 -12.41 -26.82 -4.66
N LYS A 380 -12.17 -28.07 -5.05
CA LYS A 380 -10.99 -28.83 -4.59
C LYS A 380 -9.74 -28.19 -5.17
N LEU A 381 -8.89 -27.65 -4.30
CA LEU A 381 -7.59 -27.14 -4.72
C LEU A 381 -6.65 -28.29 -5.10
N PRO A 382 -5.72 -28.09 -6.04
CA PRO A 382 -4.58 -28.97 -6.17
C PRO A 382 -3.78 -28.97 -4.86
N ALA A 383 -3.20 -30.13 -4.53
CA ALA A 383 -2.30 -30.24 -3.38
C ALA A 383 -1.04 -29.39 -3.63
N ASN A 384 -1.00 -28.20 -3.05
CA ASN A 384 0.11 -27.27 -3.10
C ASN A 384 0.22 -26.52 -1.77
N ASP A 385 1.33 -25.83 -1.56
CA ASP A 385 1.65 -25.11 -0.32
C ASP A 385 0.55 -24.11 0.08
N LEU A 386 -0.13 -23.52 -0.90
CA LEU A 386 -1.20 -22.57 -0.65
C LEU A 386 -2.48 -23.24 -0.12
N ALA A 387 -2.83 -24.41 -0.66
CA ALA A 387 -3.94 -25.21 -0.16
C ALA A 387 -3.69 -25.69 1.28
N GLU A 388 -2.45 -26.07 1.57
CA GLU A 388 -2.00 -26.44 2.91
C GLU A 388 -2.07 -25.24 3.86
N ALA A 389 -1.50 -24.10 3.50
CA ALA A 389 -1.54 -22.87 4.29
C ALA A 389 -2.99 -22.43 4.59
N TRP A 390 -3.87 -22.48 3.60
CA TRP A 390 -5.30 -22.16 3.78
C TRP A 390 -5.98 -23.15 4.74
N THR A 391 -5.70 -24.45 4.60
CA THR A 391 -6.24 -25.48 5.50
C THR A 391 -5.75 -25.26 6.93
N GLY A 392 -4.46 -24.93 7.10
CA GLY A 392 -3.87 -24.56 8.38
C GLY A 392 -4.56 -23.36 9.03
N LEU A 393 -4.87 -22.32 8.25
CA LEU A 393 -5.64 -21.16 8.73
C LEU A 393 -7.06 -21.54 9.19
N LEU A 394 -7.76 -22.42 8.45
CA LEU A 394 -9.10 -22.87 8.84
C LEU A 394 -9.06 -23.69 10.14
N HIS A 395 -8.06 -24.55 10.30
CA HIS A 395 -7.85 -25.31 11.54
C HIS A 395 -7.57 -24.36 12.70
N ALA A 396 -6.66 -23.40 12.52
CA ALA A 396 -6.36 -22.38 13.51
C ALA A 396 -7.61 -21.55 13.88
N LYS A 397 -8.44 -21.16 12.91
CA LYS A 397 -9.73 -20.48 13.16
C LYS A 397 -10.62 -21.30 14.09
N GLY A 398 -10.71 -22.61 13.88
CA GLY A 398 -11.50 -23.52 14.72
C GLY A 398 -11.05 -23.47 16.18
N ALA A 399 -9.78 -23.77 16.43
CA ALA A 399 -9.20 -23.75 17.79
C ALA A 399 -9.36 -22.39 18.48
N HIS A 400 -9.04 -21.30 17.76
CA HIS A 400 -9.15 -19.95 18.28
C HIS A 400 -10.59 -19.52 18.55
N THR A 401 -11.58 -20.04 17.80
CA THR A 401 -13.01 -19.78 18.06
C THR A 401 -13.45 -20.42 19.37
N VAL A 402 -13.02 -21.67 19.63
CA VAL A 402 -13.27 -22.34 20.91
C VAL A 402 -12.61 -21.56 22.05
N ALA A 403 -11.34 -21.16 21.88
CA ALA A 403 -10.58 -20.39 22.88
C ALA A 403 -11.26 -19.05 23.19
N TRP A 404 -11.71 -18.35 22.16
CA TRP A 404 -12.42 -17.09 22.29
C TRP A 404 -13.73 -17.24 23.07
N ASN A 405 -14.48 -18.32 22.83
CA ASN A 405 -15.72 -18.58 23.54
C ASN A 405 -15.49 -18.92 25.02
N SER A 406 -14.46 -19.71 25.34
CA SER A 406 -14.04 -19.99 26.72
C SER A 406 -13.57 -18.71 27.43
N TYR A 407 -12.71 -17.94 26.77
CA TYR A 407 -12.25 -16.63 27.22
C TYR A 407 -13.43 -15.70 27.54
N ARG A 408 -14.43 -15.59 26.65
CA ARG A 408 -15.61 -14.74 26.87
C ARG A 408 -16.40 -15.16 28.11
N LYS A 409 -16.53 -16.46 28.39
CA LYS A 409 -17.19 -16.97 29.59
C LYS A 409 -16.40 -16.58 30.85
N ARG A 410 -15.08 -16.83 30.87
CA ARG A 410 -14.19 -16.51 32.01
C ARG A 410 -14.16 -15.00 32.31
N ILE A 411 -14.08 -14.18 31.28
CA ILE A 411 -14.01 -12.72 31.38
C ILE A 411 -15.36 -12.11 31.80
N GLY A 412 -16.47 -12.68 31.33
CA GLY A 412 -17.81 -12.24 31.74
C GLY A 412 -18.01 -12.28 33.24
N LEU A 413 -17.37 -13.23 33.93
CA LEU A 413 -17.41 -13.39 35.38
C LEU A 413 -16.50 -12.42 36.14
N SER A 414 -15.53 -11.80 35.45
CA SER A 414 -14.46 -10.99 36.08
C SER A 414 -14.52 -9.50 35.75
N ARG A 415 -15.45 -9.04 34.90
CA ARG A 415 -15.58 -7.63 34.53
C ARG A 415 -16.43 -6.84 35.52
N GLY A 416 -15.78 -5.99 36.32
CA GLY A 416 -16.42 -4.92 37.09
C GLY A 416 -16.48 -3.59 36.32
N CYS A 417 -17.28 -2.64 36.82
CA CYS A 417 -17.23 -1.26 36.34
C CYS A 417 -15.88 -0.62 36.76
N PHE A 418 -15.18 0.01 35.81
CA PHE A 418 -13.92 0.71 36.03
C PHE A 418 -14.10 2.03 36.76
N ASN A 419 -15.32 2.58 36.79
CA ASN A 419 -15.60 3.69 37.69
C ASN A 419 -15.60 3.17 39.13
N LEU A 420 -14.59 3.51 39.94
CA LEU A 420 -14.48 3.06 41.32
C LEU A 420 -15.62 3.56 42.21
N GLU A 421 -16.28 4.64 41.82
CA GLU A 421 -17.44 5.20 42.50
C GLU A 421 -18.76 4.60 42.01
N CYS A 422 -18.72 3.54 41.17
CA CYS A 422 -19.91 2.91 40.66
C CYS A 422 -20.67 2.19 41.78
N PRO A 423 -21.94 2.57 42.08
CA PRO A 423 -22.72 1.95 43.15
C PRO A 423 -23.30 0.59 42.76
N LEU A 424 -23.22 0.20 41.48
CA LEU A 424 -23.78 -1.06 40.97
C LEU A 424 -22.77 -2.20 41.16
N GLU A 425 -23.12 -3.15 42.02
CA GLU A 425 -22.45 -4.44 42.11
C GLU A 425 -22.86 -5.33 40.92
N ARG A 426 -22.01 -5.34 39.90
CA ARG A 426 -21.67 -6.49 39.02
C ARG A 426 -22.66 -7.05 37.99
N GLU A 427 -23.93 -6.64 37.90
CA GLU A 427 -24.87 -7.32 36.97
C GLU A 427 -25.17 -6.63 35.62
N ALA A 428 -24.74 -5.38 35.41
CA ALA A 428 -25.06 -4.67 34.16
C ALA A 428 -24.17 -5.10 32.97
N GLN A 429 -24.76 -5.20 31.77
CA GLN A 429 -23.99 -5.30 30.52
C GLN A 429 -22.98 -4.15 30.42
N VAL A 430 -21.69 -4.47 30.59
CA VAL A 430 -20.64 -3.47 30.57
C VAL A 430 -20.32 -3.00 29.14
N LYS A 431 -20.38 -1.69 28.92
CA LYS A 431 -19.85 -1.02 27.72
C LYS A 431 -18.34 -0.97 27.81
N THR A 432 -17.67 -1.20 26.69
CA THR A 432 -16.22 -1.20 26.61
C THR A 432 -15.72 0.16 26.12
N CYS A 433 -14.64 0.68 26.71
CA CYS A 433 -13.93 1.83 26.14
C CYS A 433 -13.35 1.51 24.76
N ILE A 434 -12.99 2.54 23.99
CA ILE A 434 -12.32 2.38 22.70
C ILE A 434 -10.95 1.69 22.83
N CYS A 435 -10.25 1.87 23.96
CA CYS A 435 -9.01 1.13 24.26
C CYS A 435 -9.24 -0.35 24.58
N LYS A 436 -10.48 -0.73 24.91
CA LYS A 436 -10.87 -2.07 25.29
C LYS A 436 -10.25 -2.62 26.58
N GLU A 437 -9.65 -1.76 27.40
CA GLU A 437 -9.10 -2.12 28.71
C GLU A 437 -10.04 -1.74 29.87
N ALA A 438 -10.91 -0.74 29.67
CA ALA A 438 -11.87 -0.30 30.67
C ALA A 438 -13.32 -0.66 30.31
N TYR A 439 -14.07 -1.08 31.31
CA TYR A 439 -15.44 -1.56 31.22
C TYR A 439 -16.35 -0.72 32.10
N TYR A 440 -17.52 -0.32 31.61
CA TYR A 440 -18.42 0.56 32.34
C TYR A 440 -19.85 0.04 32.28
N CYS A 441 -20.53 -0.03 33.41
CA CYS A 441 -21.96 -0.42 33.45
C CYS A 441 -22.86 0.59 32.70
N SER A 442 -22.42 1.84 32.53
CA SER A 442 -23.19 2.91 31.91
C SER A 442 -22.31 3.96 31.24
N LYS A 443 -22.90 4.78 30.36
CA LYS A 443 -22.23 5.94 29.76
C LYS A 443 -21.86 6.99 30.81
N VAL A 444 -22.64 7.09 31.89
CA VAL A 444 -22.38 8.00 33.01
C VAL A 444 -21.09 7.59 33.74
N CYS A 445 -20.94 6.31 34.08
CA CYS A 445 -19.71 5.79 34.68
C CYS A 445 -18.50 5.95 33.76
N GLN A 446 -18.68 5.73 32.45
CA GLN A 446 -17.62 6.00 31.48
C GLN A 446 -17.21 7.48 31.49
N GLN A 447 -18.15 8.41 31.46
CA GLN A 447 -17.85 9.84 31.45
C GLN A 447 -17.21 10.32 32.76
N ALA A 448 -17.66 9.78 33.90
CA ALA A 448 -17.10 10.06 35.21
C ALA A 448 -15.63 9.61 35.27
N ASP A 449 -15.36 8.33 35.00
CA ASP A 449 -14.00 7.79 34.99
C ASP A 449 -13.12 8.46 33.93
N TRP A 450 -13.69 8.79 32.75
CA TRP A 450 -13.00 9.55 31.70
C TRP A 450 -12.50 10.89 32.20
N ARG A 451 -13.35 11.67 32.89
CA ARG A 451 -12.97 12.98 33.45
C ARG A 451 -11.98 12.85 34.59
N LEU A 452 -12.15 11.86 35.46
CA LEU A 452 -11.32 11.68 36.66
C LEU A 452 -9.91 11.21 36.33
N ARG A 453 -9.77 10.19 35.49
CA ARG A 453 -8.46 9.52 35.29
C ARG A 453 -8.26 8.91 33.91
N HIS A 454 -9.28 8.26 33.35
CA HIS A 454 -9.08 7.45 32.16
C HIS A 454 -8.70 8.29 30.94
N ARG A 455 -9.10 9.56 30.81
CA ARG A 455 -8.63 10.41 29.69
C ARG A 455 -7.10 10.52 29.62
N MET A 456 -6.41 10.52 30.76
CA MET A 456 -4.96 10.69 30.84
C MET A 456 -4.20 9.39 30.59
N THR A 457 -4.83 8.25 30.88
CA THR A 457 -4.24 6.91 30.73
C THR A 457 -4.81 6.13 29.56
N CYS A 458 -5.89 6.61 28.94
CA CYS A 458 -6.55 5.92 27.86
C CYS A 458 -5.62 5.86 26.68
N ALA A 459 -5.34 4.64 26.31
CA ALA A 459 -4.67 4.32 25.08
C ALA A 459 -5.35 4.83 23.81
N GLY A 460 -6.65 5.10 23.84
CA GLY A 460 -7.41 5.12 22.59
C GLY A 460 -7.29 3.75 21.90
N GLU A 461 -7.42 3.70 20.57
CA GLU A 461 -6.91 2.55 19.81
C GLU A 461 -5.38 2.59 19.82
N ARG A 462 -4.70 2.27 20.94
CA ARG A 462 -3.23 2.26 20.94
C ARG A 462 -2.71 1.35 19.84
N ALA A 463 -1.60 1.79 19.27
CA ALA A 463 -0.77 1.04 18.35
C ALA A 463 0.26 0.17 19.10
N GLU A 464 0.23 0.12 20.44
CA GLU A 464 1.24 -0.61 21.21
C GLU A 464 1.22 -2.13 20.92
N CYS A 465 2.43 -2.68 20.80
CA CYS A 465 2.73 -4.09 20.53
C CYS A 465 2.54 -5.00 21.74
N ASP A 466 2.36 -4.43 22.94
CA ASP A 466 2.45 -5.22 24.16
C ASP A 466 1.18 -6.04 24.40
N LEU A 467 1.37 -7.32 24.71
CA LEU A 467 0.29 -8.21 25.11
C LEU A 467 -0.31 -7.72 26.43
N VAL A 468 -1.56 -7.26 26.38
CA VAL A 468 -2.29 -6.85 27.58
C VAL A 468 -2.70 -8.08 28.41
N LEU A 469 -3.09 -7.86 29.67
CA LEU A 469 -3.55 -8.95 30.55
C LEU A 469 -4.65 -9.81 29.90
N GLU A 470 -5.57 -9.17 29.17
CA GLU A 470 -6.64 -9.89 28.47
C GLU A 470 -6.13 -10.78 27.34
N ASP A 471 -5.03 -10.40 26.69
CA ASP A 471 -4.41 -11.22 25.65
C ASP A 471 -3.72 -12.42 26.30
N ARG A 472 -3.08 -12.25 27.47
CA ARG A 472 -2.50 -13.35 28.25
C ARG A 472 -3.55 -14.36 28.71
N ILE A 473 -4.68 -13.88 29.25
CA ILE A 473 -5.80 -14.76 29.64
C ILE A 473 -6.34 -15.50 28.42
N PHE A 474 -6.46 -14.82 27.27
CA PHE A 474 -6.87 -15.47 26.03
C PHE A 474 -5.87 -16.55 25.59
N LEU A 475 -4.57 -16.27 25.66
CA LEU A 475 -3.52 -17.24 25.34
C LEU A 475 -3.53 -18.43 26.29
N GLU A 476 -3.83 -18.26 27.59
CA GLU A 476 -4.02 -19.39 28.51
C GLU A 476 -5.17 -20.32 28.07
N GLU A 477 -6.30 -19.75 27.63
CA GLU A 477 -7.43 -20.53 27.11
C GLU A 477 -7.05 -21.27 25.83
N LEU A 478 -6.33 -20.59 24.93
CA LEU A 478 -5.83 -21.19 23.69
C LEU A 478 -4.85 -22.34 23.98
N THR A 479 -3.89 -22.13 24.88
CA THR A 479 -2.96 -23.16 25.37
C THR A 479 -3.71 -24.36 25.92
N SER A 480 -4.74 -24.14 26.75
CA SER A 480 -5.53 -25.25 27.33
C SER A 480 -6.21 -26.09 26.24
N ILE A 481 -6.69 -25.45 25.17
CA ILE A 481 -7.33 -26.14 24.04
C ILE A 481 -6.30 -26.90 23.19
N CYS A 482 -5.15 -26.31 22.91
CA CYS A 482 -4.08 -26.97 22.16
C CYS A 482 -3.56 -28.21 22.91
N VAL A 483 -3.34 -28.10 24.23
CA VAL A 483 -2.94 -29.25 25.07
C VAL A 483 -4.00 -30.34 25.03
N ALA A 484 -5.29 -29.98 25.14
CA ALA A 484 -6.37 -30.95 25.05
C ALA A 484 -6.45 -31.65 23.67
N ALA A 485 -6.18 -30.92 22.58
CA ALA A 485 -6.14 -31.49 21.23
C ALA A 485 -4.98 -32.47 21.04
N GLU A 486 -3.83 -32.21 21.67
CA GLU A 486 -2.63 -33.05 21.62
C GLU A 486 -2.58 -34.14 22.71
N GLN A 487 -3.68 -34.35 23.46
CA GLN A 487 -3.72 -35.30 24.57
C GLN A 487 -3.28 -36.71 24.17
N ALA A 488 -3.62 -37.16 22.96
CA ALA A 488 -3.20 -38.46 22.45
C ALA A 488 -1.67 -38.53 22.23
N THR A 489 -1.08 -37.49 21.66
CA THR A 489 0.36 -37.36 21.47
C THR A 489 1.08 -37.31 22.82
N ILE A 490 0.55 -36.53 23.77
CA ILE A 490 1.07 -36.44 25.15
C ILE A 490 1.04 -37.80 25.83
N ASN A 491 -0.09 -38.53 25.75
CA ASN A 491 -0.22 -39.87 26.33
C ASN A 491 0.78 -40.86 25.68
N LYS A 492 0.99 -40.77 24.37
CA LYS A 492 1.97 -41.60 23.66
C LYS A 492 3.40 -41.30 24.12
N THR A 493 3.76 -40.02 24.27
CA THR A 493 5.07 -39.61 24.80
C THR A 493 5.26 -40.05 26.26
N LEU A 494 4.20 -39.99 27.06
CA LEU A 494 4.23 -40.52 28.42
C LEU A 494 4.41 -42.05 28.44
N GLN A 495 3.99 -42.78 27.41
CA GLN A 495 4.22 -44.23 27.34
C GLN A 495 5.63 -44.60 26.85
N ASP A 496 6.45 -43.65 26.41
CA ASP A 496 7.84 -43.91 26.01
C ASP A 496 8.67 -44.33 27.22
N THR A 497 9.32 -45.50 27.12
CA THR A 497 10.12 -46.08 28.21
C THR A 497 11.22 -45.14 28.69
N LYS A 498 11.88 -44.39 27.79
CA LYS A 498 12.94 -43.44 28.18
C LYS A 498 12.38 -42.26 28.97
N VAL A 499 11.18 -41.81 28.63
CA VAL A 499 10.50 -40.74 29.37
C VAL A 499 10.06 -41.26 30.74
N GLN A 500 9.46 -42.45 30.80
CA GLN A 500 9.08 -43.11 32.06
C GLN A 500 10.29 -43.32 32.98
N ASP A 501 11.41 -43.81 32.47
CA ASP A 501 12.64 -43.99 33.24
C ASP A 501 13.12 -42.67 33.85
N LYS A 502 13.08 -41.57 33.08
CA LYS A 502 13.42 -40.25 33.61
C LYS A 502 12.44 -39.77 34.69
N LEU A 503 11.13 -39.95 34.48
CA LEU A 503 10.11 -39.58 35.45
C LEU A 503 10.28 -40.36 36.77
N LEU A 504 10.60 -41.65 36.69
CA LEU A 504 10.92 -42.49 37.85
C LEU A 504 12.19 -42.04 38.57
N ASN A 505 13.16 -41.49 37.84
CA ASN A 505 14.40 -40.91 38.38
C ASN A 505 14.22 -39.46 38.87
N GLY A 506 12.99 -39.01 39.12
CA GLY A 506 12.70 -37.70 39.70
C GLY A 506 12.81 -36.54 38.72
N TYR A 507 12.66 -36.75 37.42
CA TYR A 507 12.43 -35.67 36.45
C TYR A 507 10.93 -35.33 36.40
N ASP A 508 10.59 -34.10 36.05
CA ASP A 508 9.24 -33.69 35.70
C ASP A 508 9.08 -33.62 34.17
N LEU A 509 7.86 -33.87 33.66
CA LEU A 509 7.52 -33.59 32.27
C LEU A 509 7.13 -32.12 32.15
N GLU A 510 7.90 -31.35 31.38
CA GLU A 510 7.59 -29.98 31.05
C GLU A 510 6.92 -29.91 29.68
N ILE A 511 5.65 -29.48 29.67
CA ILE A 511 4.90 -29.21 28.44
C ILE A 511 4.98 -27.72 28.17
N ARG A 512 5.78 -27.33 27.18
CA ARG A 512 5.89 -25.94 26.73
C ARG A 512 5.05 -25.74 25.48
N VAL A 513 4.01 -24.93 25.60
CA VAL A 513 3.32 -24.40 24.42
C VAL A 513 4.12 -23.21 23.91
N ARG A 514 4.82 -23.39 22.80
CA ARG A 514 5.61 -22.34 22.16
C ARG A 514 4.73 -21.58 21.18
N PHE A 515 4.52 -20.30 21.49
CA PHE A 515 4.14 -19.31 20.50
C PHE A 515 5.44 -18.73 19.95
N ASP A 516 5.90 -19.27 18.83
CA ASP A 516 7.03 -18.66 18.13
C ASP A 516 6.53 -17.38 17.47
N GLU A 517 7.26 -16.28 17.64
CA GLU A 517 6.93 -15.03 16.97
C GLU A 517 7.04 -15.15 15.44
N ASN A 518 7.80 -16.13 14.97
CA ASN A 518 8.08 -16.40 13.55
C ASN A 518 7.32 -17.62 13.00
N SER A 519 6.70 -18.45 13.84
CA SER A 519 5.90 -19.60 13.37
C SER A 519 4.41 -19.40 13.64
N PRO A 520 3.54 -19.55 12.63
CA PRO A 520 2.09 -19.46 12.80
C PRO A 520 1.52 -20.58 13.66
N ASP A 521 2.30 -21.63 13.92
CA ASP A 521 1.86 -22.82 14.61
C ASP A 521 2.15 -22.79 16.11
N VAL A 522 1.13 -23.19 16.87
CA VAL A 522 1.23 -23.41 18.31
C VAL A 522 1.89 -24.78 18.50
N GLY A 523 3.21 -24.79 18.65
CA GLY A 523 3.97 -26.01 18.88
C GLY A 523 3.87 -26.43 20.34
N ILE A 524 3.57 -27.71 20.60
CA ILE A 524 3.76 -28.31 21.91
C ILE A 524 5.10 -29.02 21.93
N VAL A 525 6.02 -28.50 22.75
CA VAL A 525 7.30 -29.14 23.01
C VAL A 525 7.21 -29.83 24.36
N MET A 526 7.53 -31.12 24.37
CA MET A 526 7.55 -31.93 25.59
C MET A 526 8.99 -32.31 25.90
N ASP A 527 9.49 -31.83 27.03
CA ASP A 527 10.83 -32.13 27.52
C ASP A 527 10.76 -32.73 28.92
N THR A 528 11.74 -33.56 29.27
CA THR A 528 11.95 -34.02 30.65
C THR A 528 12.99 -33.11 31.30
N VAL A 529 12.64 -32.52 32.44
CA VAL A 529 13.52 -31.60 33.18
C VAL A 529 13.76 -32.13 34.58
N GLU A 530 14.98 -31.97 35.09
CA GLU A 530 15.28 -32.35 36.48
C GLU A 530 14.31 -31.62 37.41
N ARG A 531 13.66 -32.37 38.31
CA ARG A 531 12.77 -31.76 39.30
C ARG A 531 13.60 -30.76 40.09
N ARG A 532 13.28 -29.48 39.93
CA ARG A 532 13.93 -28.43 40.70
C ARG A 532 13.76 -28.80 42.18
N PRO A 533 14.84 -28.87 42.98
CA PRO A 533 14.72 -29.12 44.40
C PRO A 533 13.68 -28.15 44.93
N GLU A 534 12.70 -28.64 45.70
CA GLU A 534 11.70 -27.80 46.33
C GLU A 534 12.45 -26.66 47.00
N VAL A 535 12.36 -25.45 46.42
CA VAL A 535 12.99 -24.29 47.01
C VAL A 535 12.22 -24.09 48.29
N GLY A 536 12.77 -24.61 49.40
CA GLY A 536 12.19 -24.53 50.72
C GLY A 536 11.75 -23.09 50.91
N ASN A 537 10.44 -22.94 51.11
CA ASN A 537 9.62 -21.74 50.93
C ASN A 537 10.15 -20.51 51.70
N LYS A 538 11.31 -19.98 51.30
CA LYS A 538 11.99 -18.81 51.87
C LYS A 538 11.79 -17.64 50.92
N GLY A 539 10.57 -17.11 50.93
CA GLY A 539 10.28 -15.68 50.81
C GLY A 539 11.01 -14.84 49.75
N THR A 540 11.26 -15.35 48.53
CA THR A 540 11.71 -14.50 47.42
C THR A 540 10.73 -14.57 46.26
N SER A 541 10.10 -13.41 46.01
CA SER A 541 9.09 -13.21 44.98
C SER A 541 9.69 -13.26 43.58
N SER A 542 9.70 -14.44 42.96
CA SER A 542 9.73 -14.53 41.50
C SER A 542 8.45 -15.22 41.03
N THR A 543 7.62 -14.49 40.30
CA THR A 543 6.30 -14.93 39.85
C THR A 543 6.45 -15.86 38.65
N GLN A 544 6.84 -17.10 38.90
CA GLN A 544 6.74 -18.18 37.91
C GLN A 544 5.40 -18.89 38.15
N TRP A 545 4.41 -18.58 37.33
CA TRP A 545 3.09 -19.21 37.38
C TRP A 545 3.22 -20.69 36.98
N ARG A 546 3.18 -21.60 37.95
CA ARG A 546 2.96 -23.04 37.75
C ARG A 546 1.45 -23.31 37.82
N ARG A 547 0.93 -24.03 36.83
CA ARG A 547 -0.43 -24.59 36.83
C ARG A 547 -0.33 -26.07 37.11
#